data_AF-A0A1Q4FMA3-F1
#
_entry.id   AF-A0A1Q4FMA3-F1
#
_cell.length_a   1.000
_cell.length_b   1.000
_cell.length_c   1.000
_cell.angle_alpha   90.00
_cell.angle_beta   90.00
_cell.angle_gamma   90.00
#
_symmetry.space_group_name_H-M   'P 1'
#
loop_
_entity.id
_entity.type
_entity.pdbx_description
1 polymer ?
#
loop_
_entity_poly.entity_id
_entity_poly.type
_entity_poly.pdbx_seq_one_letter_code
_entity_poly.pdbx_strand_id
1 'polypeptide(L)'
;MAIFHASLKVFTRAQGHTATGAAAYRAGLRILDERTDTTYDYARRKGVVSTLTLSPKDAPEWAINPSAVWNAAERAEGRRNSCVARELEVALPTELDPDQREALARDLGRMLVDRYGVAVLVAIHEPSQAGDDRNHHVHLLFSTRVLGPDGFGAKTTVLDDRKTGRDEVRYFRAEVARLTNQHLAAAGVAQRVDHRSLRDQATSAARRGDTAGVARLARTPQVHRGKSATALERRGQRTERGGESRAIARDNADVARSVRTGHTGVGRCRVPTASARRQGPAQVIGDSSFNTRATGASARLLNEQATREQERLRIERDRLRAYVQMLQQVAAEVEAHANEVVRRAQADADRAESERLAALHRYARPAVPEPESLLDSDKPSGRTRLGRREVEPLARGGTQDRGDSPRSLTKRQWAEKRRRERRASVVEEISVSRTGKTARPK
;
A
#
# COMPACT_ATOMS: atom_id res chain seq x y z
N MET A 1 -4.18 -5.39 6.54
CA MET A 1 -3.73 -5.57 5.15
C MET A 1 -2.35 -4.95 5.08
N ALA A 2 -1.33 -5.75 4.83
CA ALA A 2 0.03 -5.24 4.64
C ALA A 2 0.05 -4.32 3.41
N ILE A 3 0.64 -3.13 3.55
CA ILE A 3 0.69 -2.11 2.50
C ILE A 3 2.12 -2.04 1.98
N PHE A 4 2.28 -1.97 0.66
CA PHE A 4 3.56 -1.68 0.04
C PHE A 4 3.68 -0.17 -0.23
N HIS A 5 4.70 0.46 0.36
CA HIS A 5 5.15 1.80 -0.03
C HIS A 5 6.68 1.85 0.09
N ALA A 6 7.32 2.33 -0.98
CA ALA A 6 8.76 2.59 -1.02
C ALA A 6 8.99 3.80 -1.94
N SER A 7 9.55 4.87 -1.40
CA SER A 7 9.81 6.12 -2.11
C SER A 7 11.25 6.59 -1.87
N LEU A 8 11.97 6.84 -2.96
CA LEU A 8 13.33 7.38 -2.91
C LEU A 8 13.28 8.90 -3.15
N LYS A 9 13.99 9.66 -2.31
CA LYS A 9 14.11 11.12 -2.38
C LYS A 9 15.57 11.54 -2.31
N VAL A 10 15.86 12.72 -2.84
CA VAL A 10 17.20 13.34 -2.81
C VAL A 10 17.12 14.68 -2.09
N PHE A 11 18.16 15.01 -1.33
CA PHE A 11 18.32 16.30 -0.66
C PHE A 11 19.42 17.08 -1.35
N THR A 12 19.08 18.23 -1.92
CA THR A 12 20.02 19.06 -2.66
C THR A 12 20.10 20.46 -2.05
N ARG A 13 21.31 21.01 -2.02
CA ARG A 13 21.54 22.38 -1.52
C ARG A 13 20.83 23.45 -2.34
N ALA A 14 20.65 23.23 -3.64
CA ALA A 14 19.92 24.13 -4.52
C ALA A 14 18.46 24.34 -4.09
N GLN A 15 17.88 23.39 -3.36
CA GLN A 15 16.53 23.47 -2.79
C GLN A 15 16.54 23.91 -1.31
N GLY A 16 17.68 24.38 -0.80
CA GLY A 16 17.84 24.79 0.60
C GLY A 16 17.92 23.62 1.58
N HIS A 17 18.15 22.39 1.11
CA HIS A 17 18.27 21.23 1.99
C HIS A 17 19.69 21.12 2.58
N THR A 18 19.75 20.62 3.81
CA THR A 18 20.98 20.19 4.50
C THR A 18 20.81 18.76 4.99
N ALA A 19 21.88 17.98 4.98
CA ALA A 19 21.92 16.62 5.52
C ALA A 19 21.71 16.62 7.05
N THR A 20 22.33 17.56 7.75
CA THR A 20 22.16 17.80 9.20
C THR A 20 20.71 18.12 9.56
N GLY A 21 20.08 19.06 8.84
CA GLY A 21 18.68 19.41 9.05
C GLY A 21 17.72 18.27 8.68
N ALA A 22 18.03 17.52 7.63
CA ALA A 22 17.30 16.31 7.30
C ALA A 22 17.36 15.31 8.45
N ALA A 23 18.57 14.94 8.90
CA ALA A 23 18.79 13.98 9.97
C ALA A 23 18.10 14.39 11.28
N ALA A 24 18.31 15.64 11.71
CA ALA A 24 17.70 16.18 12.93
C ALA A 24 16.17 16.08 12.89
N TYR A 25 15.57 16.44 11.75
CA TYR A 25 14.11 16.38 11.58
C TYR A 25 13.56 14.96 11.68
N ARG A 26 14.21 13.95 11.07
CA ARG A 26 13.71 12.56 11.05
C ARG A 26 13.91 11.89 12.39
N ALA A 27 15.07 12.08 13.01
CA ALA A 27 15.41 11.43 14.27
C ALA A 27 14.89 12.18 15.51
N GLY A 28 14.36 13.40 15.35
CA GLY A 28 13.95 14.22 16.50
C GLY A 28 15.14 14.61 17.36
N LEU A 29 16.27 14.97 16.72
CA LEU A 29 17.51 15.33 17.38
C LEU A 29 17.75 16.85 17.31
N ARG A 30 18.71 17.30 18.11
CA ARG A 30 19.33 18.62 17.98
C ARG A 30 20.70 18.45 17.32
N ILE A 31 20.91 19.07 16.16
CA ILE A 31 22.18 18.99 15.41
C ILE A 31 22.57 20.41 14.98
N LEU A 32 23.80 20.81 15.28
CA LEU A 32 24.43 22.00 14.71
C LEU A 32 24.98 21.65 13.33
N ASP A 33 24.58 22.41 12.31
CA ASP A 33 25.26 22.40 11.01
C ASP A 33 26.45 23.35 11.06
N GLU A 34 27.65 22.79 11.15
CA GLU A 34 28.90 23.53 11.24
C GLU A 34 29.18 24.39 10.01
N ARG A 35 28.62 24.03 8.84
CA ARG A 35 28.84 24.78 7.60
C ARG A 35 28.02 26.07 7.55
N THR A 36 26.84 26.06 8.15
CA THR A 36 25.88 27.18 8.10
C THR A 36 25.69 27.87 9.45
N ASP A 37 26.37 27.38 10.49
CA ASP A 37 26.20 27.77 11.89
C ASP A 37 24.73 27.74 12.36
N THR A 38 23.92 26.87 11.73
CA THR A 38 22.49 26.75 11.99
C THR A 38 22.22 25.54 12.87
N THR A 39 21.60 25.75 14.03
CA THR A 39 21.14 24.65 14.88
C THR A 39 19.74 24.20 14.50
N TYR A 40 19.60 22.95 14.08
CA TYR A 40 18.31 22.31 13.86
C TYR A 40 17.89 21.57 15.14
N ASP A 41 16.93 22.14 15.88
CA ASP A 41 16.42 21.55 17.13
C ASP A 41 15.03 20.94 16.95
N TYR A 42 14.99 19.61 16.83
CA TYR A 42 13.76 18.82 16.77
C TYR A 42 13.61 17.88 17.97
N ALA A 43 14.29 18.17 19.09
CA ALA A 43 14.26 17.33 20.30
C ALA A 43 12.85 17.15 20.88
N ARG A 44 11.93 18.07 20.58
CA ARG A 44 10.52 18.02 21.03
C ARG A 44 9.59 17.30 20.04
N ARG A 45 10.13 16.73 18.96
CA ARG A 45 9.31 16.04 17.95
C ARG A 45 8.63 14.82 18.56
N LYS A 46 7.33 14.71 18.33
CA LYS A 46 6.55 13.52 18.66
C LYS A 46 6.47 12.59 17.47
N GLY A 47 6.21 11.31 17.73
CA GLY A 47 5.99 10.31 16.70
C GLY A 47 7.25 9.60 16.22
N VAL A 48 8.44 9.92 16.74
CA VAL A 48 9.67 9.15 16.50
C VAL A 48 9.74 8.02 17.53
N VAL A 49 9.66 6.77 17.05
CA VAL A 49 9.61 5.57 17.90
C VAL A 49 11.01 5.14 18.31
N SER A 50 11.90 4.98 17.34
CA SER A 50 13.29 4.60 17.54
C SER A 50 14.17 5.14 16.41
N THR A 51 15.46 5.28 16.71
CA THR A 51 16.48 5.78 15.79
C THR A 51 17.74 4.94 15.92
N LEU A 52 18.38 4.65 14.79
CA LEU A 52 19.61 3.86 14.74
C LEU A 52 20.52 4.41 13.63
N THR A 53 21.79 4.62 13.95
CA THR A 53 22.82 4.90 12.95
C THR A 53 23.51 3.58 12.58
N LEU A 54 23.59 3.29 11.29
CA LEU A 54 24.30 2.14 10.72
C LEU A 54 25.42 2.65 9.83
N SER A 55 26.57 1.99 9.91
CA SER A 55 27.78 2.32 9.16
C SER A 55 28.49 1.02 8.77
N PRO A 56 29.37 1.04 7.74
CA PRO A 56 30.25 -0.08 7.44
C PRO A 56 31.09 -0.52 8.65
N LYS A 57 31.52 -1.78 8.69
CA LYS A 57 32.24 -2.36 9.85
C LYS A 57 33.58 -1.69 10.12
N ASP A 58 34.23 -1.22 9.06
CA ASP A 58 35.51 -0.53 9.05
C ASP A 58 35.34 1.00 9.17
N ALA A 59 34.14 1.50 9.43
CA ALA A 59 33.91 2.93 9.61
C ALA A 59 34.59 3.46 10.89
N PRO A 60 34.92 4.76 10.94
CA PRO A 60 35.53 5.38 12.11
C PRO A 60 34.61 5.32 13.33
N GLU A 61 35.19 5.36 14.53
CA GLU A 61 34.42 5.34 15.79
C GLU A 61 33.36 6.45 15.86
N TRP A 62 33.65 7.64 15.32
CA TRP A 62 32.69 8.75 15.28
C TRP A 62 31.43 8.45 14.46
N ALA A 63 31.46 7.43 13.59
CA ALA A 63 30.36 7.08 12.70
C ALA A 63 29.15 6.44 13.39
N ILE A 64 29.18 6.31 14.72
CA ILE A 64 28.01 5.99 15.55
C ILE A 64 27.19 7.25 15.90
N ASN A 65 27.81 8.43 15.89
CA ASN A 65 27.18 9.68 16.27
C ASN A 65 26.53 10.35 15.05
N PRO A 66 25.18 10.50 15.02
CA PRO A 66 24.50 11.09 13.88
C PRO A 66 24.94 12.54 13.61
N SER A 67 25.19 13.35 14.63
CA SER A 67 25.67 14.73 14.44
C SER A 67 27.03 14.76 13.73
N ALA A 68 27.95 13.88 14.13
CA ALA A 68 29.26 13.77 13.50
C ALA A 68 29.14 13.28 12.04
N VAL A 69 28.35 12.23 11.81
CA VAL A 69 28.11 11.66 10.47
C VAL A 69 27.57 12.69 9.51
N TRP A 70 26.51 13.42 9.88
CA TRP A 70 25.84 14.30 8.95
C TRP A 70 26.60 15.62 8.71
N ASN A 71 27.40 16.08 9.68
CA ASN A 71 28.36 17.17 9.43
C ASN A 71 29.52 16.72 8.52
N ALA A 72 30.04 15.51 8.71
CA ALA A 72 31.05 14.95 7.81
C ALA A 72 30.51 14.77 6.38
N ALA A 73 29.25 14.36 6.22
CA ALA A 73 28.59 14.25 4.92
C ALA A 73 28.42 15.62 4.25
N GLU A 74 28.05 16.67 4.99
CA GLU A 74 28.00 18.04 4.48
C GLU A 74 29.39 18.51 3.99
N ARG A 75 30.44 18.30 4.78
CA ARG A 75 31.81 18.70 4.43
C ARG A 75 32.33 17.99 3.18
N ALA A 76 31.96 16.73 2.98
CA ALA A 76 32.40 15.94 1.82
C ALA A 76 31.77 16.42 0.49
N GLU A 77 30.73 17.25 0.52
CA GLU A 77 30.08 17.81 -0.65
C GLU A 77 30.55 19.25 -0.91
N GLY A 78 31.25 19.47 -2.03
CA GLY A 78 31.90 20.77 -2.30
C GLY A 78 31.09 21.76 -3.14
N ARG A 79 29.98 21.36 -3.78
CA ARG A 79 29.27 22.23 -4.74
C ARG A 79 28.02 22.86 -4.11
N ARG A 80 27.67 24.07 -4.56
CA ARG A 80 26.45 24.78 -4.12
C ARG A 80 25.14 24.06 -4.46
N ASN A 81 25.17 23.16 -5.44
CA ASN A 81 24.04 22.36 -5.88
C ASN A 81 24.23 20.86 -5.59
N SER A 82 25.18 20.49 -4.72
CA SER A 82 25.39 19.09 -4.35
C SER A 82 24.12 18.45 -3.81
N CYS A 83 23.87 17.21 -4.23
CA CYS A 83 23.08 16.26 -3.45
C CYS A 83 23.89 15.88 -2.20
N VAL A 84 23.32 16.10 -1.02
CA VAL A 84 23.97 15.95 0.29
C VAL A 84 23.49 14.72 1.07
N ALA A 85 22.30 14.21 0.76
CA ALA A 85 21.77 12.98 1.32
C ALA A 85 20.69 12.41 0.39
N ARG A 86 20.37 11.13 0.59
CA ARG A 86 19.22 10.45 -0.04
C ARG A 86 18.36 9.83 1.04
N GLU A 87 17.06 9.67 0.78
CA GLU A 87 16.13 9.04 1.73
C GLU A 87 15.33 7.97 1.01
N LEU A 88 15.32 6.76 1.58
CA LEU A 88 14.36 5.72 1.25
C LEU A 88 13.29 5.68 2.36
N GLU A 89 12.07 6.10 2.02
CA GLU A 89 10.91 6.03 2.91
C GLU A 89 10.13 4.75 2.62
N VAL A 90 9.90 3.93 3.65
CA VAL A 90 9.25 2.62 3.52
C VAL A 90 8.10 2.50 4.53
N ALA A 91 6.94 2.02 4.08
CA ALA A 91 5.86 1.65 5.00
C ALA A 91 6.21 0.35 5.73
N LEU A 92 6.03 0.35 7.05
CA LEU A 92 6.20 -0.83 7.89
C LEU A 92 4.82 -1.46 8.16
N PRO A 93 4.66 -2.78 8.00
CA PRO A 93 3.38 -3.43 8.24
C PRO A 93 2.87 -3.21 9.68
N THR A 94 1.58 -2.93 9.81
CA THR A 94 0.93 -2.79 11.13
C THR A 94 0.76 -4.16 11.81
N GLU A 95 0.75 -5.23 11.01
CA GLU A 95 0.67 -6.62 11.45
C GLU A 95 1.90 -7.10 12.24
N LEU A 96 3.06 -6.45 12.04
CA LEU A 96 4.25 -6.71 12.83
C LEU A 96 4.15 -5.99 14.18
N ASP A 97 4.68 -6.57 15.25
CA ASP A 97 4.80 -5.86 16.52
C ASP A 97 5.92 -4.79 16.47
N PRO A 98 6.08 -3.94 17.49
CA PRO A 98 7.12 -2.91 17.50
C PRO A 98 8.56 -3.44 17.31
N ASP A 99 8.90 -4.57 17.92
CA ASP A 99 10.27 -5.12 17.88
C ASP A 99 10.55 -5.75 16.52
N GLN A 100 9.56 -6.43 15.95
CA GLN A 100 9.61 -6.97 14.58
C GLN A 100 9.73 -5.85 13.54
N ARG A 101 9.03 -4.73 13.73
CA ARG A 101 9.18 -3.54 12.87
C ARG A 101 10.57 -2.94 12.97
N GLU A 102 11.17 -2.93 14.16
CA GLU A 102 12.54 -2.48 14.34
C GLU A 102 13.54 -3.40 13.65
N ALA A 103 13.35 -4.72 13.76
CA ALA A 103 14.18 -5.69 13.04
C ALA A 103 14.11 -5.49 11.52
N LEU A 104 12.91 -5.35 10.95
CA LEU A 104 12.73 -5.05 9.53
C LEU A 104 13.41 -3.73 9.12
N ALA A 105 13.21 -2.66 9.89
CA ALA A 105 13.82 -1.35 9.61
C ALA A 105 15.35 -1.40 9.64
N ARG A 106 15.92 -2.17 10.57
CA ARG A 106 17.35 -2.40 10.69
C ARG A 106 17.92 -3.16 9.48
N ASP A 107 17.23 -4.21 9.03
CA ASP A 107 17.67 -4.99 7.86
C ASP A 107 17.55 -4.20 6.56
N LEU A 108 16.50 -3.37 6.42
CA LEU A 108 16.39 -2.42 5.31
C LEU A 108 17.53 -1.38 5.32
N GLY A 109 17.93 -0.92 6.50
CA GLY A 109 19.10 -0.05 6.65
C GLY A 109 20.42 -0.75 6.29
N ARG A 110 20.62 -1.98 6.77
CA ARG A 110 21.80 -2.80 6.43
C ARG A 110 21.92 -3.08 4.95
N MET A 111 20.81 -3.34 4.27
CA MET A 111 20.79 -3.50 2.81
C MET A 111 21.43 -2.31 2.08
N LEU A 112 21.24 -1.08 2.56
CA LEU A 112 21.87 0.11 1.99
C LEU A 112 23.37 0.18 2.33
N VAL A 113 23.74 -0.14 3.57
CA VAL A 113 25.16 -0.21 4.00
C VAL A 113 25.91 -1.25 3.18
N ASP A 114 25.40 -2.47 3.09
CA ASP A 114 26.05 -3.60 2.43
C ASP A 114 26.18 -3.37 0.91
N ARG A 115 25.16 -2.75 0.29
CA ARG A 115 25.17 -2.51 -1.16
C ARG A 115 26.04 -1.33 -1.58
N TYR A 116 26.10 -0.27 -0.79
CA TYR A 116 26.73 1.00 -1.22
C TYR A 116 27.87 1.48 -0.33
N GLY A 117 28.14 0.81 0.79
CA GLY A 117 29.15 1.24 1.77
C GLY A 117 28.84 2.61 2.38
N VAL A 118 27.55 2.98 2.50
CA VAL A 118 27.12 4.30 2.98
C VAL A 118 26.79 4.28 4.47
N ALA A 119 26.81 5.46 5.11
CA ALA A 119 26.20 5.64 6.42
C ALA A 119 24.68 5.79 6.27
N VAL A 120 23.91 5.24 7.21
CA VAL A 120 22.44 5.24 7.19
C VAL A 120 21.91 5.61 8.57
N LEU A 121 21.04 6.62 8.64
CA LEU A 121 20.18 6.90 9.77
C LEU A 121 18.80 6.29 9.53
N VAL A 122 18.47 5.31 10.35
CA VAL A 122 17.17 4.65 10.41
C VAL A 122 16.32 5.37 11.45
N ALA A 123 15.17 5.91 11.06
CA ALA A 123 14.23 6.55 11.98
C ALA A 123 12.81 6.01 11.77
N ILE A 124 12.28 5.31 12.77
CA ILE A 124 10.95 4.72 12.73
C ILE A 124 9.93 5.72 13.26
N HIS A 125 8.86 5.94 12.51
CA HIS A 125 7.78 6.86 12.85
C HIS A 125 6.48 6.08 13.09
N GLU A 126 5.74 6.50 14.12
CA GLU A 126 4.37 6.03 14.36
C GLU A 126 3.36 6.85 13.55
N PRO A 127 2.16 6.28 13.31
CA PRO A 127 1.04 7.02 12.77
C PRO A 127 0.80 8.35 13.48
N SER A 128 0.53 9.40 12.70
CA SER A 128 0.10 10.68 13.28
C SER A 128 -1.31 10.56 13.85
N GLN A 129 -1.60 11.22 14.98
CA GLN A 129 -2.93 11.23 15.64
C GLN A 129 -4.12 11.59 14.74
N ALA A 130 -3.90 12.36 13.66
CA ALA A 130 -4.93 12.76 12.69
C ALA A 130 -4.69 12.13 11.30
N GLY A 131 -4.04 10.96 11.26
CA GLY A 131 -3.73 10.21 10.04
C GLY A 131 -4.29 8.80 10.08
N ASP A 132 -3.87 7.97 9.14
CA ASP A 132 -4.19 6.55 9.17
C ASP A 132 -3.34 5.86 10.26
N ASP A 133 -4.00 5.31 11.29
CA ASP A 133 -3.40 4.61 12.43
C ASP A 133 -2.57 3.37 12.04
N ARG A 134 -2.55 2.99 10.76
CA ARG A 134 -1.72 1.89 10.25
C ARG A 134 -0.42 2.37 9.62
N ASN A 135 -0.24 3.68 9.43
CA ASN A 135 0.89 4.27 8.70
C ASN A 135 2.18 4.33 9.54
N HIS A 136 2.63 3.19 10.04
CA HIS A 136 4.00 3.03 10.51
C HIS A 136 4.93 3.11 9.31
N HIS A 137 6.01 3.88 9.42
CA HIS A 137 6.96 4.04 8.33
C HIS A 137 8.37 4.28 8.89
N VAL A 138 9.37 3.97 8.07
CA VAL A 138 10.77 4.25 8.37
C VAL A 138 11.32 5.23 7.35
N HIS A 139 12.03 6.23 7.84
CA HIS A 139 12.92 7.06 7.05
C HIS A 139 14.32 6.47 7.14
N LEU A 140 14.88 6.03 6.01
CA LEU A 140 16.27 5.60 5.88
C LEU A 140 17.01 6.72 5.17
N LEU A 141 17.57 7.66 5.93
CA LEU A 141 18.41 8.73 5.38
C LEU A 141 19.83 8.18 5.22
N PHE A 142 20.42 8.26 4.03
CA PHE A 142 21.75 7.70 3.76
C PHE A 142 22.66 8.68 3.02
N SER A 143 23.96 8.56 3.27
CA SER A 143 24.99 9.44 2.70
C SER A 143 25.11 9.27 1.19
N THR A 144 25.66 10.29 0.53
CA THR A 144 25.92 10.27 -0.93
C THR A 144 27.27 9.68 -1.31
N ARG A 145 28.10 9.39 -0.31
CA ARG A 145 29.48 8.90 -0.44
C ARG A 145 29.68 7.65 0.39
N VAL A 146 30.58 6.80 -0.09
CA VAL A 146 31.09 5.63 0.64
C VAL A 146 31.80 6.12 1.90
N LEU A 147 31.53 5.47 3.03
CA LEU A 147 32.18 5.70 4.30
C LEU A 147 33.19 4.58 4.54
N GLY A 148 34.49 4.90 4.50
CA GLY A 148 35.58 3.98 4.81
C GLY A 148 36.29 4.37 6.11
N PRO A 149 37.42 3.72 6.46
CA PRO A 149 38.14 3.94 7.73
C PRO A 149 38.68 5.35 7.91
N ASP A 150 38.93 6.08 6.81
CA ASP A 150 39.38 7.48 6.83
C ASP A 150 38.23 8.49 6.72
N GLY A 151 36.98 8.02 6.72
CA GLY A 151 35.77 8.85 6.55
C GLY A 151 35.16 8.77 5.15
N PHE A 152 34.48 9.83 4.74
CA PHE A 152 33.74 9.85 3.46
C PHE A 152 34.66 9.98 2.26
N GLY A 153 34.64 8.95 1.39
CA GLY A 153 35.44 8.88 0.17
C GLY A 153 34.63 9.15 -1.11
N ALA A 154 34.72 8.23 -2.07
CA ALA A 154 34.10 8.35 -3.39
C ALA A 154 32.57 8.51 -3.32
N LYS A 155 32.02 9.26 -4.27
CA LYS A 155 30.56 9.47 -4.42
C LYS A 155 29.91 8.24 -5.03
N THR A 156 28.77 7.82 -4.49
CA THR A 156 27.99 6.71 -5.04
C THR A 156 27.22 7.18 -6.27
N THR A 157 27.81 7.06 -7.46
CA THR A 157 27.25 7.58 -8.72
C THR A 157 26.17 6.68 -9.33
N VAL A 158 26.07 5.42 -8.91
CA VAL A 158 25.11 4.43 -9.43
C VAL A 158 23.64 4.87 -9.28
N LEU A 159 23.35 5.71 -8.28
CA LEU A 159 22.02 6.29 -8.04
C LEU A 159 21.76 7.59 -8.82
N ASP A 160 22.80 8.22 -9.35
CA ASP A 160 22.72 9.49 -10.09
C ASP A 160 22.71 9.27 -11.61
N ASP A 161 23.15 8.09 -12.09
CA ASP A 161 23.17 7.75 -13.50
C ASP A 161 21.77 7.39 -14.04
N ARG A 162 21.46 7.84 -15.26
CA ARG A 162 20.13 7.72 -15.86
C ARG A 162 19.80 6.31 -16.38
N LYS A 163 20.82 5.50 -16.63
CA LYS A 163 20.67 4.08 -17.00
C LYS A 163 20.57 3.25 -15.73
N THR A 164 21.58 3.29 -14.85
CA THR A 164 21.63 2.44 -13.65
C THR A 164 20.62 2.87 -12.59
N GLY A 165 20.30 4.17 -12.47
CA GLY A 165 19.36 4.66 -11.45
C GLY A 165 17.95 4.06 -11.57
N ARG A 166 17.50 3.75 -12.80
CA ARG A 166 16.22 3.05 -13.01
C ARG A 166 16.26 1.61 -12.53
N ASP A 167 17.40 0.93 -12.70
CA ASP A 167 17.63 -0.41 -12.20
C ASP A 167 17.74 -0.43 -10.67
N GLU A 168 18.41 0.56 -10.08
CA GLU A 168 18.50 0.69 -8.62
C GLU A 168 17.14 0.95 -7.97
N VAL A 169 16.28 1.78 -8.60
CA VAL A 169 14.90 1.95 -8.12
C VAL A 169 14.10 0.66 -8.20
N ARG A 170 14.26 -0.13 -9.27
CA ARG A 170 13.62 -1.46 -9.38
C ARG A 170 14.16 -2.41 -8.30
N TYR A 171 15.47 -2.42 -8.09
CA TYR A 171 16.13 -3.19 -7.06
C TYR A 171 15.58 -2.84 -5.68
N PHE A 172 15.54 -1.56 -5.29
CA PHE A 172 15.00 -1.14 -4.00
C PHE A 172 13.57 -1.62 -3.79
N ARG A 173 12.72 -1.45 -4.79
CA ARG A 173 11.32 -1.86 -4.70
C ARG A 173 11.19 -3.37 -4.50
N ALA A 174 11.95 -4.16 -5.27
CA ALA A 174 11.96 -5.61 -5.15
C ALA A 174 12.50 -6.06 -3.79
N GLU A 175 13.62 -5.48 -3.35
CA GLU A 175 14.31 -5.87 -2.13
C GLU A 175 13.55 -5.47 -0.86
N VAL A 176 12.93 -4.28 -0.85
CA VAL A 176 12.00 -3.87 0.20
C VAL A 176 10.84 -4.85 0.31
N ALA A 177 10.23 -5.26 -0.81
CA ALA A 177 9.15 -6.24 -0.78
C ALA A 177 9.64 -7.61 -0.29
N ARG A 178 10.83 -8.04 -0.72
CA ARG A 178 11.45 -9.31 -0.30
C ARG A 178 11.65 -9.34 1.21
N LEU A 179 12.37 -8.36 1.77
CA LEU A 179 12.63 -8.26 3.20
C LEU A 179 11.33 -8.13 4.01
N THR A 180 10.39 -7.27 3.56
CA THR A 180 9.09 -7.12 4.23
C THR A 180 8.33 -8.46 4.28
N ASN A 181 8.30 -9.20 3.18
CA ASN A 181 7.63 -10.51 3.13
C ASN A 181 8.34 -11.58 3.96
N GLN A 182 9.66 -11.53 4.08
CA GLN A 182 10.41 -12.42 4.97
C GLN A 182 10.07 -12.18 6.44
N HIS A 183 10.03 -10.91 6.86
CA HIS A 183 9.65 -10.54 8.22
C HIS A 183 8.18 -10.88 8.52
N LEU A 184 7.26 -10.66 7.58
CA LEU A 184 5.86 -11.10 7.70
C LEU A 184 5.76 -12.63 7.83
N ALA A 185 6.52 -13.38 7.04
CA ALA A 185 6.54 -14.84 7.13
C ALA A 185 7.10 -15.33 8.48
N ALA A 186 8.20 -14.74 8.95
CA ALA A 186 8.82 -15.07 10.24
C ALA A 186 7.87 -14.77 11.42
N ALA A 187 7.03 -13.76 11.30
CA ALA A 187 6.00 -13.42 12.27
C ALA A 187 4.71 -14.28 12.17
N GLY A 188 4.67 -15.28 11.28
CA GLY A 188 3.47 -16.11 11.07
C GLY A 188 2.30 -15.37 10.41
N VAL A 189 2.54 -14.19 9.84
CA VAL A 189 1.52 -13.36 9.18
C VAL A 189 1.33 -13.88 7.75
N ALA A 190 0.10 -14.18 7.34
CA ALA A 190 -0.19 -14.73 6.01
C ALA A 190 -0.12 -13.68 4.88
N GLN A 191 -0.34 -12.40 5.20
CA GLN A 191 -0.37 -11.31 4.23
C GLN A 191 1.02 -11.10 3.59
N ARG A 192 1.03 -10.72 2.31
CA ARG A 192 2.24 -10.39 1.56
C ARG A 192 2.06 -9.07 0.83
N VAL A 193 3.18 -8.38 0.62
CA VAL A 193 3.28 -7.15 -0.16
C VAL A 193 3.88 -7.44 -1.54
N ASP A 194 3.49 -6.67 -2.54
CA ASP A 194 4.01 -6.77 -3.90
C ASP A 194 4.32 -5.36 -4.43
N HIS A 195 5.54 -5.19 -4.93
CA HIS A 195 6.08 -3.92 -5.40
C HIS A 195 5.72 -3.58 -6.84
N ARG A 196 5.25 -4.58 -7.62
CA ARG A 196 4.92 -4.43 -9.03
C ARG A 196 3.64 -3.61 -9.19
N SER A 197 3.37 -3.14 -10.40
CA SER A 197 2.12 -2.41 -10.66
C SER A 197 0.90 -3.34 -10.46
N LEU A 198 -0.27 -2.77 -10.15
CA LEU A 198 -1.51 -3.56 -10.06
C LEU A 198 -1.79 -4.35 -11.35
N ARG A 199 -1.42 -3.78 -12.50
CA ARG A 199 -1.52 -4.43 -13.82
C ARG A 199 -0.63 -5.67 -13.92
N ASP A 200 0.64 -5.57 -13.52
CA ASP A 200 1.57 -6.71 -13.58
C ASP A 200 1.19 -7.81 -12.59
N GLN A 201 0.72 -7.41 -11.41
CA GLN A 201 0.16 -8.34 -10.42
C GLN A 201 -1.06 -9.07 -10.98
N ALA A 202 -1.99 -8.35 -11.62
CA ALA A 202 -3.18 -8.94 -12.22
C ALA A 202 -2.82 -9.89 -13.36
N THR A 203 -1.86 -9.52 -14.20
CA THR A 203 -1.33 -10.39 -15.27
C THR A 203 -0.76 -11.69 -14.70
N SER A 204 0.01 -11.59 -13.62
CA SER A 204 0.58 -12.74 -12.93
C SER A 204 -0.50 -13.61 -12.27
N ALA A 205 -1.55 -13.01 -11.70
CA ALA A 205 -2.70 -13.72 -11.14
C ALA A 205 -3.49 -14.47 -12.22
N ALA A 206 -3.75 -13.81 -13.37
CA ALA A 206 -4.43 -14.43 -14.51
C ALA A 206 -3.67 -15.66 -15.03
N ARG A 207 -2.34 -15.57 -15.16
CA ARG A 207 -1.50 -16.71 -15.56
C ARG A 207 -1.56 -17.90 -14.60
N ARG A 208 -1.90 -17.68 -13.33
CA ARG A 208 -2.10 -18.74 -12.33
C ARG A 208 -3.55 -19.22 -12.23
N GLY A 209 -4.48 -18.69 -13.04
CA GLY A 209 -5.91 -18.98 -12.91
C GLY A 209 -6.58 -18.34 -11.68
N ASP A 210 -5.94 -17.38 -11.01
CA ASP A 210 -6.47 -16.69 -9.83
C ASP A 210 -7.43 -15.55 -10.24
N THR A 211 -8.65 -15.93 -10.64
CA THR A 211 -9.70 -14.99 -11.10
C THR A 211 -10.12 -14.01 -10.00
N ALA A 212 -10.23 -14.49 -8.75
CA ALA A 212 -10.52 -13.64 -7.59
C ALA A 212 -9.40 -12.60 -7.34
N GLY A 213 -8.14 -13.00 -7.52
CA GLY A 213 -6.98 -12.12 -7.45
C GLY A 213 -7.00 -11.05 -8.54
N VAL A 214 -7.31 -11.41 -9.78
CA VAL A 214 -7.47 -10.46 -10.90
C VAL A 214 -8.53 -9.41 -10.57
N ALA A 215 -9.72 -9.85 -10.14
CA ALA A 215 -10.81 -8.95 -9.81
C ALA A 215 -10.46 -8.00 -8.65
N ARG A 216 -9.77 -8.49 -7.62
CA ARG A 216 -9.27 -7.64 -6.51
C ARG A 216 -8.23 -6.62 -6.96
N LEU A 217 -7.39 -6.98 -7.93
CA LEU A 217 -6.31 -6.13 -8.46
C LEU A 217 -6.80 -5.13 -9.51
N ALA A 218 -8.02 -5.26 -10.02
CA ALA A 218 -8.67 -4.30 -10.93
C ALA A 218 -9.05 -2.96 -10.26
N ARG A 219 -8.79 -2.82 -8.95
CA ARG A 219 -8.97 -1.57 -8.20
C ARG A 219 -8.15 -0.40 -8.78
N THR A 220 -8.65 0.81 -8.62
CA THR A 220 -7.97 2.03 -9.05
C THR A 220 -6.84 2.40 -8.09
N PRO A 221 -5.61 2.70 -8.57
CA PRO A 221 -4.52 3.17 -7.72
C PRO A 221 -4.90 4.44 -6.94
N GLN A 222 -4.46 4.53 -5.69
CA GLN A 222 -4.66 5.74 -4.88
C GLN A 222 -3.80 6.90 -5.41
N VAL A 223 -4.34 8.11 -5.32
CA VAL A 223 -3.63 9.35 -5.70
C VAL A 223 -2.88 9.97 -4.52
N HIS A 224 -1.67 10.46 -4.78
CA HIS A 224 -0.90 11.18 -3.77
C HIS A 224 -1.47 12.59 -3.58
N ARG A 225 -2.07 12.85 -2.40
CA ARG A 225 -2.73 14.12 -2.10
C ARG A 225 -1.76 15.31 -1.98
N GLY A 226 -0.53 15.06 -1.53
CA GLY A 226 0.45 16.10 -1.25
C GLY A 226 0.26 16.75 0.13
N LYS A 227 1.32 17.42 0.61
CA LYS A 227 1.37 18.02 1.97
C LYS A 227 0.31 19.11 2.15
N SER A 228 0.20 20.04 1.20
CA SER A 228 -0.72 21.18 1.28
C SER A 228 -2.19 20.74 1.31
N ALA A 229 -2.59 19.85 0.40
CA ALA A 229 -3.97 19.35 0.40
C ALA A 229 -4.30 18.56 1.67
N THR A 230 -3.35 17.77 2.18
CA THR A 230 -3.52 17.05 3.46
C THR A 230 -3.67 18.02 4.63
N ALA A 231 -2.89 19.11 4.66
CA ALA A 231 -2.97 20.11 5.71
C ALA A 231 -4.32 20.87 5.69
N LEU A 232 -4.81 21.26 4.51
CA LEU A 232 -6.12 21.90 4.35
C LEU A 232 -7.25 20.97 4.83
N GLU A 233 -7.19 19.70 4.46
CA GLU A 233 -8.21 18.72 4.82
C GLU A 233 -8.21 18.38 6.32
N ARG A 234 -7.04 18.41 6.97
CA ARG A 234 -6.94 18.33 8.43
C ARG A 234 -7.57 19.52 9.15
N ARG A 235 -7.61 20.69 8.49
CA ARG A 235 -8.34 21.88 8.97
C ARG A 235 -9.83 21.85 8.60
N GLY A 236 -10.33 20.72 8.08
CA GLY A 236 -11.73 20.56 7.66
C GLY A 236 -12.05 21.14 6.28
N GLN A 237 -11.07 21.69 5.55
CA GLN A 237 -11.29 22.27 4.23
C GLN A 237 -11.20 21.20 3.15
N ARG A 238 -12.29 21.01 2.40
CA ARG A 238 -12.31 20.05 1.29
C ARG A 238 -11.48 20.56 0.12
N THR A 239 -10.70 19.66 -0.45
CA THR A 239 -9.84 19.88 -1.61
C THR A 239 -10.26 18.95 -2.74
N GLU A 240 -10.00 19.35 -3.99
CA GLU A 240 -10.26 18.53 -5.17
C GLU A 240 -9.55 17.17 -5.07
N ARG A 241 -8.24 17.17 -4.79
CA ARG A 241 -7.44 15.95 -4.59
C ARG A 241 -7.96 15.07 -3.45
N GLY A 242 -8.50 15.66 -2.38
CA GLY A 242 -9.15 14.90 -1.31
C GLY A 242 -10.48 14.29 -1.76
N GLY A 243 -11.23 14.99 -2.62
CA GLY A 243 -12.45 14.50 -3.26
C GLY A 243 -12.17 13.27 -4.14
N GLU A 244 -11.19 13.37 -5.03
CA GLU A 244 -10.74 12.28 -5.89
C GLU A 244 -10.27 11.06 -5.08
N SER A 245 -9.44 11.27 -4.07
CA SER A 245 -8.97 10.21 -3.18
C SER A 245 -10.13 9.49 -2.48
N ARG A 246 -11.17 10.23 -2.04
CA ARG A 246 -12.38 9.64 -1.45
C ARG A 246 -13.22 8.86 -2.46
N ALA A 247 -13.34 9.35 -3.69
CA ALA A 247 -14.06 8.66 -4.76
C ALA A 247 -13.38 7.32 -5.08
N ILE A 248 -12.07 7.34 -5.33
CA ILE A 248 -11.26 6.13 -5.56
C ILE A 248 -11.40 5.14 -4.40
N ALA A 249 -11.39 5.62 -3.15
CA ALA A 249 -11.55 4.75 -1.98
C ALA A 249 -12.93 4.07 -1.93
N ARG A 250 -14.00 4.78 -2.33
CA ARG A 250 -15.36 4.21 -2.43
C ARG A 250 -15.43 3.15 -3.52
N ASP A 251 -14.99 3.49 -4.74
CA ASP A 251 -15.02 2.57 -5.88
C ASP A 251 -14.23 1.30 -5.58
N ASN A 252 -13.05 1.43 -4.96
CA ASN A 252 -12.24 0.29 -4.54
C ASN A 252 -12.89 -0.56 -3.44
N ALA A 253 -13.66 0.05 -2.55
CA ALA A 253 -14.40 -0.68 -1.52
C ALA A 253 -15.55 -1.50 -2.12
N ASP A 254 -16.18 -0.99 -3.18
CA ASP A 254 -17.22 -1.70 -3.92
C ASP A 254 -16.65 -2.87 -4.74
N VAL A 255 -15.51 -2.68 -5.42
CA VAL A 255 -14.75 -3.78 -6.05
C VAL A 255 -14.38 -4.85 -5.02
N ALA A 256 -13.90 -4.47 -3.84
CA ALA A 256 -13.58 -5.43 -2.78
C ALA A 256 -14.82 -6.14 -2.22
N ARG A 257 -16.01 -5.53 -2.30
CA ARG A 257 -17.27 -6.15 -1.86
C ARG A 257 -17.75 -7.18 -2.88
N SER A 258 -17.78 -6.84 -4.17
CA SER A 258 -18.23 -7.75 -5.23
C SER A 258 -17.41 -9.04 -5.29
N VAL A 259 -16.09 -8.93 -5.12
CA VAL A 259 -15.18 -10.10 -5.08
C VAL A 259 -15.49 -11.01 -3.88
N ARG A 260 -15.90 -10.45 -2.73
CA ARG A 260 -16.22 -11.24 -1.52
C ARG A 260 -17.57 -11.94 -1.61
N THR A 261 -18.57 -11.31 -2.22
CA THR A 261 -19.93 -11.84 -2.30
C THR A 261 -20.14 -12.82 -3.45
N GLY A 262 -19.07 -13.24 -4.15
CA GLY A 262 -19.14 -14.16 -5.28
C GLY A 262 -19.96 -13.64 -6.47
N HIS A 263 -20.39 -12.38 -6.43
CA HIS A 263 -21.12 -11.76 -7.52
C HIS A 263 -20.10 -11.33 -8.57
N THR A 264 -19.66 -12.28 -9.38
CA THR A 264 -19.11 -12.04 -10.73
C THR A 264 -20.25 -11.80 -11.73
N GLY A 265 -21.38 -11.27 -11.27
CA GLY A 265 -22.39 -10.76 -12.18
C GLY A 265 -21.73 -9.69 -13.02
N VAL A 266 -21.74 -9.88 -14.33
CA VAL A 266 -21.51 -8.84 -15.34
C VAL A 266 -22.67 -7.84 -15.25
N GLY A 267 -22.89 -7.29 -14.06
CA GLY A 267 -23.89 -6.30 -13.74
C GLY A 267 -23.23 -4.95 -13.91
N ARG A 268 -23.23 -4.45 -15.14
CA ARG A 268 -22.89 -3.08 -15.55
C ARG A 268 -21.80 -2.44 -14.68
N CYS A 269 -20.54 -2.50 -15.14
CA CYS A 269 -19.61 -1.41 -14.86
C CYS A 269 -20.27 -0.12 -15.33
N ARG A 270 -20.93 0.58 -14.40
CA ARG A 270 -21.47 1.91 -14.65
C ARG A 270 -20.24 2.78 -14.80
N VAL A 271 -19.84 3.02 -16.05
CA VAL A 271 -18.89 4.08 -16.37
C VAL A 271 -19.43 5.33 -15.68
N PRO A 272 -18.68 5.99 -14.78
CA PRO A 272 -19.15 7.21 -14.17
C PRO A 272 -19.46 8.18 -15.31
N THR A 273 -20.73 8.45 -15.56
CA THR A 273 -21.13 9.59 -16.37
C THR A 273 -20.70 10.81 -15.57
N ALA A 274 -19.54 11.35 -15.92
CA ALA A 274 -19.11 12.65 -15.42
C ALA A 274 -20.26 13.62 -15.69
N SER A 275 -20.94 14.02 -14.62
CA SER A 275 -21.89 15.12 -14.67
C SER A 275 -21.13 16.31 -15.22
N ALA A 276 -21.48 16.71 -16.43
CA ALA A 276 -21.00 17.92 -17.05
C ALA A 276 -21.30 19.10 -16.11
N ARG A 277 -20.29 19.57 -15.39
CA ARG A 277 -20.24 20.93 -14.88
C ARG A 277 -19.05 21.61 -15.52
N ARG A 278 -19.37 22.47 -16.49
CA ARG A 278 -18.49 23.49 -17.05
C ARG A 278 -17.83 24.25 -15.90
N GLN A 279 -16.51 24.26 -15.85
CA GLN A 279 -15.72 25.32 -15.24
C GLN A 279 -14.60 25.67 -16.22
N GLY A 280 -14.49 26.96 -16.56
CA GLY A 280 -13.42 27.50 -17.38
C GLY A 280 -12.05 27.37 -16.69
N PRO A 281 -10.97 27.85 -17.30
CA PRO A 281 -9.62 27.56 -16.83
C PRO A 281 -9.36 28.26 -15.50
N ALA A 282 -9.43 27.51 -14.40
CA ALA A 282 -8.94 27.94 -13.11
C ALA A 282 -7.41 27.79 -13.10
N GLN A 283 -6.73 28.93 -12.89
CA GLN A 283 -5.30 29.01 -12.67
C GLN A 283 -4.85 28.03 -11.59
N VAL A 284 -3.99 27.08 -11.96
CA VAL A 284 -3.21 26.29 -11.02
C VAL A 284 -2.16 27.22 -10.40
N ILE A 285 -2.44 27.69 -9.19
CA ILE A 285 -1.45 28.34 -8.32
C ILE A 285 -1.00 27.31 -7.29
N GLY A 286 0.29 27.00 -7.29
CA GLY A 286 0.99 26.51 -6.10
C GLY A 286 1.79 25.21 -6.23
N ASP A 287 2.82 25.20 -7.07
CA ASP A 287 4.11 24.59 -6.69
C ASP A 287 5.19 25.65 -6.86
N SER A 288 5.86 25.99 -5.77
CA SER A 288 6.88 27.03 -5.71
C SER A 288 8.19 26.52 -6.31
N SER A 289 8.30 26.63 -7.63
CA SER A 289 9.55 26.80 -8.36
C SER A 289 9.27 27.86 -9.41
N PHE A 290 9.80 29.08 -9.21
CA PHE A 290 9.84 30.19 -10.15
C PHE A 290 9.12 29.96 -11.50
N ASN A 291 7.81 30.24 -11.54
CA ASN A 291 7.12 30.49 -12.80
C ASN A 291 7.50 31.90 -13.26
N THR A 292 8.68 32.06 -13.85
CA THR A 292 8.84 33.11 -14.85
C THR A 292 7.88 32.75 -15.98
N ARG A 293 6.75 33.45 -16.06
CA ARG A 293 5.99 33.53 -17.33
C ARG A 293 7.01 33.98 -18.37
N ALA A 294 7.43 33.07 -19.25
CA ALA A 294 8.17 33.46 -20.42
C ALA A 294 7.24 34.34 -21.25
N THR A 295 7.40 35.65 -21.18
CA THR A 295 6.72 36.60 -22.05
C THR A 295 7.64 36.84 -23.23
N GLY A 296 7.33 36.23 -24.37
CA GLY A 296 8.12 36.33 -25.60
C GLY A 296 7.64 35.35 -26.68
N ALA A 297 8.12 35.50 -27.91
CA ALA A 297 7.72 34.69 -29.06
C ALA A 297 7.86 33.17 -28.84
N SER A 298 8.86 32.74 -28.07
CA SER A 298 9.10 31.33 -27.73
C SER A 298 8.02 30.71 -26.83
N ALA A 299 7.34 31.51 -26.01
CA ALA A 299 6.25 31.02 -25.15
C ALA A 299 4.93 30.85 -25.89
N ARG A 300 4.69 31.64 -26.95
CA ARG A 300 3.54 31.46 -27.84
C ARG A 300 3.64 30.15 -28.61
N LEU A 301 4.83 29.86 -29.15
CA LEU A 301 5.13 28.59 -29.83
C LEU A 301 4.94 27.37 -28.91
N LEU A 302 5.42 27.43 -27.67
CA LEU A 302 5.24 26.35 -26.69
C LEU A 302 3.76 26.16 -26.30
N ASN A 303 3.01 27.26 -26.14
CA ASN A 303 1.57 27.19 -25.84
C ASN A 303 0.76 26.66 -27.03
N GLU A 304 1.11 27.04 -28.27
CA GLU A 304 0.49 26.50 -29.48
C GLU A 304 0.78 25.01 -29.68
N GLN A 305 2.03 24.58 -29.43
CA GLN A 305 2.41 23.17 -29.45
C GLN A 305 1.64 22.36 -28.40
N ALA A 306 1.55 22.87 -27.17
CA ALA A 306 0.78 22.23 -26.11
C ALA A 306 -0.72 22.13 -26.46
N THR A 307 -1.29 23.16 -27.10
CA THR A 307 -2.70 23.17 -27.52
C THR A 307 -2.95 22.15 -28.64
N ARG A 308 -2.04 22.04 -29.62
CA ARG A 308 -2.13 21.03 -30.70
C ARG A 308 -2.00 19.60 -30.16
N GLU A 309 -1.11 19.40 -29.21
CA GLU A 309 -0.93 18.09 -28.56
C GLU A 309 -2.18 17.70 -27.73
N GLN A 310 -2.75 18.65 -26.99
CA GLN A 310 -4.02 18.44 -26.29
C GLN A 310 -5.18 18.10 -27.23
N GLU A 311 -5.30 18.78 -28.37
CA GLU A 311 -6.35 18.50 -29.36
C GLU A 311 -6.15 17.12 -30.02
N ARG A 312 -4.90 16.76 -30.32
CA ARG A 312 -4.56 15.41 -30.83
C ARG A 312 -4.98 14.32 -29.84
N LEU A 313 -4.62 14.48 -28.56
CA LEU A 313 -4.99 13.54 -27.50
C LEU A 313 -6.51 13.48 -27.30
N ARG A 314 -7.23 14.60 -27.50
CA ARG A 314 -8.69 14.64 -27.46
C ARG A 314 -9.30 13.78 -28.58
N ILE A 315 -8.83 13.97 -29.82
CA ILE A 315 -9.28 13.22 -30.99
C ILE A 315 -9.00 11.72 -30.80
N GLU A 316 -7.82 11.37 -30.32
CA GLU A 316 -7.42 9.97 -30.10
C GLU A 316 -8.27 9.31 -29.00
N ARG A 317 -8.53 10.01 -27.90
CA ARG A 317 -9.44 9.55 -26.84
C ARG A 317 -10.85 9.33 -27.36
N ASP A 318 -11.37 10.25 -28.18
CA ASP A 318 -12.74 10.17 -28.68
C ASP A 318 -12.88 9.01 -29.71
N ARG A 319 -11.84 8.76 -30.52
CA ARG A 319 -11.75 7.56 -31.38
C ARG A 319 -11.74 6.26 -30.57
N LEU A 320 -10.92 6.19 -29.53
CA LEU A 320 -10.87 5.01 -28.65
C LEU A 320 -12.21 4.77 -27.95
N ARG A 321 -12.91 5.83 -27.55
CA ARG A 321 -14.25 5.70 -26.96
C ARG A 321 -15.26 5.12 -27.96
N ALA A 322 -15.27 5.60 -29.20
CA ALA A 322 -16.14 5.06 -30.25
C ALA A 322 -15.83 3.58 -30.53
N TYR A 323 -14.54 3.22 -30.58
CA TYR A 323 -14.12 1.83 -30.77
C TYR A 323 -14.57 0.90 -29.64
N VAL A 324 -14.45 1.34 -28.37
CA VAL A 324 -14.94 0.58 -27.22
C VAL A 324 -16.47 0.43 -27.26
N GLN A 325 -17.21 1.45 -27.67
CA GLN A 325 -18.67 1.35 -27.83
C GLN A 325 -19.07 0.33 -28.91
N MET A 326 -18.37 0.32 -30.04
CA MET A 326 -18.58 -0.68 -31.09
C MET A 326 -18.33 -2.10 -30.57
N LEU A 327 -17.24 -2.32 -29.84
CA LEU A 327 -16.96 -3.64 -29.24
C LEU A 327 -18.02 -4.08 -28.23
N GLN A 328 -18.56 -3.13 -27.46
CA GLN A 328 -19.66 -3.42 -26.52
C GLN A 328 -20.96 -3.80 -27.25
N GLN A 329 -21.25 -3.19 -28.40
CA GLN A 329 -22.41 -3.57 -29.23
C GLN A 329 -22.26 -4.99 -29.78
N VAL A 330 -21.10 -5.30 -30.38
CA VAL A 330 -20.81 -6.64 -30.89
C VAL A 330 -20.89 -7.70 -29.79
N ALA A 331 -20.35 -7.41 -28.60
CA ALA A 331 -20.45 -8.33 -27.47
C ALA A 331 -21.92 -8.59 -27.05
N ALA A 332 -22.75 -7.55 -27.04
CA ALA A 332 -24.17 -7.68 -26.71
C ALA A 332 -24.95 -8.48 -27.76
N GLU A 333 -24.62 -8.33 -29.04
CA GLU A 333 -25.21 -9.12 -30.13
C GLU A 333 -24.84 -10.61 -30.03
N VAL A 334 -23.57 -10.90 -29.75
CA VAL A 334 -23.10 -12.29 -29.54
C VAL A 334 -23.79 -12.92 -28.33
N GLU A 335 -23.93 -12.18 -27.23
CA GLU A 335 -24.63 -12.67 -26.04
C GLU A 335 -26.13 -12.92 -26.31
N ALA A 336 -26.79 -12.01 -27.04
CA ALA A 336 -28.18 -12.20 -27.44
C ALA A 336 -28.37 -13.43 -28.34
N HIS A 337 -27.45 -13.65 -29.29
CA HIS A 337 -27.48 -14.82 -30.16
C HIS A 337 -27.26 -16.12 -29.37
N ALA A 338 -26.29 -16.14 -28.45
CA ALA A 338 -26.04 -17.30 -27.60
C ALA A 338 -27.27 -17.65 -26.73
N ASN A 339 -27.91 -16.64 -26.14
CA ASN A 339 -29.12 -16.83 -25.34
C ASN A 339 -30.29 -17.38 -26.17
N GLU A 340 -30.44 -16.94 -27.42
CA GLU A 340 -31.46 -17.46 -28.32
C GLU A 340 -31.21 -18.94 -28.69
N VAL A 341 -29.96 -19.32 -28.93
CA VAL A 341 -29.58 -20.72 -29.19
C VAL A 341 -29.90 -21.60 -27.98
N VAL A 342 -29.55 -21.15 -26.77
CA VAL A 342 -29.87 -21.87 -25.52
C VAL A 342 -31.38 -22.01 -25.34
N ARG A 343 -32.15 -20.94 -25.58
CA ARG A 343 -33.61 -20.95 -25.47
C ARG A 343 -34.25 -21.95 -26.43
N ARG A 344 -33.76 -22.04 -27.67
CA ARG A 344 -34.24 -23.02 -28.66
C ARG A 344 -33.94 -24.45 -28.22
N ALA A 345 -32.71 -24.71 -27.77
CA ALA A 345 -32.32 -26.04 -27.29
C ALA A 345 -33.16 -26.48 -26.08
N GLN A 346 -33.49 -25.56 -25.17
CA GLN A 346 -34.39 -25.83 -24.04
C GLN A 346 -35.81 -26.17 -24.51
N ALA A 347 -36.38 -25.37 -25.43
CA ALA A 347 -37.72 -25.64 -25.97
C ALA A 347 -37.79 -26.98 -26.74
N ASP A 348 -36.71 -27.38 -27.41
CA ASP A 348 -36.62 -28.68 -28.08
C ASP A 348 -36.55 -29.83 -27.06
N ALA A 349 -35.80 -29.65 -25.97
CA ALA A 349 -35.73 -30.62 -24.88
C ALA A 349 -37.09 -30.79 -24.18
N ASP A 350 -37.77 -29.69 -23.86
CA ASP A 350 -39.09 -29.70 -23.21
C ASP A 350 -40.16 -30.40 -24.09
N ARG A 351 -40.08 -30.19 -25.42
CA ARG A 351 -40.94 -30.90 -26.38
C ARG A 351 -40.67 -32.40 -26.40
N ALA A 352 -39.40 -32.79 -26.48
CA ALA A 352 -39.01 -34.21 -26.46
C ALA A 352 -39.42 -34.91 -25.15
N GLU A 353 -39.32 -34.21 -24.02
CA GLU A 353 -39.77 -34.71 -22.72
C GLU A 353 -41.29 -34.87 -22.67
N SER A 354 -42.03 -33.87 -23.17
CA SER A 354 -43.50 -33.92 -23.26
C SER A 354 -43.99 -35.07 -24.15
N GLU A 355 -43.34 -35.30 -25.30
CA GLU A 355 -43.63 -36.42 -26.19
C GLU A 355 -43.34 -37.78 -25.53
N ARG A 356 -42.23 -37.88 -24.78
CA ARG A 356 -41.87 -39.07 -24.02
C ARG A 356 -42.92 -39.38 -22.94
N LEU A 357 -43.36 -38.38 -22.19
CA LEU A 357 -44.40 -38.53 -21.16
C LEU A 357 -45.75 -38.91 -21.77
N ALA A 358 -46.13 -38.31 -22.90
CA ALA A 358 -47.36 -38.67 -23.63
C ALA A 358 -47.30 -40.10 -24.20
N ALA A 359 -46.12 -40.56 -24.65
CA ALA A 359 -45.91 -41.95 -25.05
C ALA A 359 -46.09 -42.90 -23.86
N LEU A 360 -45.47 -42.61 -22.71
CA LEU A 360 -45.62 -43.40 -21.48
C LEU A 360 -47.08 -43.50 -21.02
N HIS A 361 -47.84 -42.39 -21.06
CA HIS A 361 -49.27 -42.39 -20.73
C HIS A 361 -50.12 -43.22 -21.69
N ARG A 362 -49.76 -43.32 -22.98
CA ARG A 362 -50.45 -44.20 -23.93
C ARG A 362 -50.25 -45.69 -23.61
N TYR A 363 -49.08 -46.07 -23.11
CA TYR A 363 -48.80 -47.46 -22.70
C TYR A 363 -49.32 -47.81 -21.30
N ALA A 364 -49.55 -46.82 -20.43
CA ALA A 364 -50.02 -47.02 -19.06
C ALA A 364 -51.54 -47.12 -18.90
N ARG A 365 -52.32 -47.18 -19.99
CA ARG A 365 -53.80 -47.31 -19.92
C ARG A 365 -54.16 -48.77 -19.60
N PRO A 366 -54.69 -49.12 -18.40
CA PRO A 366 -55.15 -50.47 -18.15
C PRO A 366 -56.47 -50.68 -18.90
N ALA A 367 -56.63 -51.85 -19.52
CA ALA A 367 -57.95 -52.32 -19.94
C ALA A 367 -58.81 -52.48 -18.68
N VAL A 368 -59.81 -51.61 -18.52
CA VAL A 368 -60.83 -51.75 -17.48
C VAL A 368 -61.88 -52.72 -18.01
N PRO A 369 -62.14 -53.88 -17.37
CA PRO A 369 -63.33 -54.66 -17.67
C PRO A 369 -64.56 -53.97 -17.06
N GLU A 370 -65.66 -54.00 -17.80
CA GLU A 370 -67.00 -53.53 -17.41
C GLU A 370 -67.42 -54.02 -16.00
N PRO A 371 -68.11 -53.20 -15.18
CA PRO A 371 -68.54 -53.61 -13.85
C PRO A 371 -69.87 -54.39 -13.91
N GLU A 372 -69.81 -55.69 -13.67
CA GLU A 372 -70.99 -56.45 -13.24
C GLU A 372 -71.36 -56.12 -11.79
N SER A 373 -72.67 -55.99 -11.60
CA SER A 373 -73.38 -55.72 -10.36
C SER A 373 -73.07 -56.70 -9.24
N LEU A 374 -72.85 -56.20 -8.02
CA LEU A 374 -73.29 -56.89 -6.80
C LEU A 374 -73.44 -55.90 -5.64
N LEU A 375 -74.69 -55.78 -5.20
CA LEU A 375 -75.14 -55.08 -4.02
C LEU A 375 -74.72 -55.85 -2.76
N ASP A 376 -74.33 -55.08 -1.74
CA ASP A 376 -74.94 -55.05 -0.41
C ASP A 376 -74.06 -55.36 0.82
N SER A 377 -74.30 -54.53 1.84
CA SER A 377 -74.12 -54.71 3.28
C SER A 377 -72.74 -54.56 3.96
N ASP A 378 -72.61 -53.39 4.60
CA ASP A 378 -72.41 -53.20 6.05
C ASP A 378 -71.13 -53.65 6.79
N LYS A 379 -70.51 -52.60 7.36
CA LYS A 379 -69.94 -52.41 8.72
C LYS A 379 -68.41 -52.38 8.93
N PRO A 380 -67.96 -51.58 9.94
CA PRO A 380 -66.66 -50.91 9.94
C PRO A 380 -65.68 -51.51 10.96
N SER A 381 -64.37 -51.31 10.75
CA SER A 381 -63.42 -51.16 11.88
C SER A 381 -62.01 -50.76 11.42
N GLY A 382 -61.50 -49.70 12.07
CA GLY A 382 -60.18 -49.78 12.72
C GLY A 382 -58.97 -49.18 11.99
N ARG A 383 -58.17 -48.48 12.82
CA ARG A 383 -56.73 -48.14 12.66
C ARG A 383 -56.43 -46.94 11.74
N THR A 384 -55.52 -46.02 12.04
CA THR A 384 -54.56 -45.85 13.14
C THR A 384 -54.07 -44.39 13.17
N ARG A 385 -53.84 -43.86 14.37
CA ARG A 385 -53.04 -42.64 14.63
C ARG A 385 -51.61 -42.80 14.07
N LEU A 386 -51.11 -41.79 13.36
CA LEU A 386 -49.68 -41.52 13.24
C LEU A 386 -49.41 -40.08 13.68
N GLY A 387 -48.61 -39.97 14.74
CA GLY A 387 -48.34 -38.76 15.50
C GLY A 387 -47.44 -37.76 14.78
N ARG A 388 -47.76 -36.49 15.00
CA ARG A 388 -46.90 -35.32 14.77
C ARG A 388 -45.72 -35.40 15.73
N ARG A 389 -44.49 -35.45 15.23
CA ARG A 389 -43.27 -35.22 16.02
C ARG A 389 -42.96 -33.72 15.98
N GLU A 390 -43.11 -33.07 17.12
CA GLU A 390 -42.50 -31.76 17.41
C GLU A 390 -41.00 -31.96 17.68
N VAL A 391 -40.20 -30.98 17.25
CA VAL A 391 -38.75 -30.96 17.44
C VAL A 391 -38.44 -29.80 18.39
N GLU A 392 -38.03 -30.09 19.62
CA GLU A 392 -37.47 -29.12 20.56
C GLU A 392 -35.97 -28.88 20.28
N PRO A 393 -35.44 -27.66 20.51
CA PRO A 393 -34.02 -27.38 20.35
C PRO A 393 -33.23 -27.63 21.64
N LEU A 394 -32.17 -28.43 21.54
CA LEU A 394 -31.19 -28.66 22.60
C LEU A 394 -30.23 -27.47 22.74
N ALA A 395 -30.34 -26.76 23.85
CA ALA A 395 -29.29 -25.90 24.39
C ALA A 395 -28.20 -26.77 25.05
N ARG A 396 -26.92 -26.52 24.73
CA ARG A 396 -25.79 -26.91 25.60
C ARG A 396 -24.75 -25.80 25.64
N GLY A 397 -24.59 -25.25 26.84
CA GLY A 397 -23.47 -24.42 27.22
C GLY A 397 -22.19 -25.23 27.37
N GLY A 398 -21.06 -24.56 27.15
CA GLY A 398 -19.72 -25.03 27.46
C GLY A 398 -18.86 -23.82 27.81
N THR A 399 -18.65 -23.60 29.09
CA THR A 399 -17.68 -22.65 29.66
C THR A 399 -16.27 -23.11 29.33
N GLN A 400 -15.55 -22.33 28.53
CA GLN A 400 -14.10 -22.48 28.36
C GLN A 400 -13.36 -21.48 29.23
N ASP A 401 -12.64 -22.07 30.18
CA ASP A 401 -11.61 -21.49 31.03
C ASP A 401 -10.54 -20.76 30.19
N ARG A 402 -10.32 -19.48 30.48
CA ARG A 402 -9.32 -18.65 29.79
C ARG A 402 -8.07 -18.55 30.68
N GLY A 403 -7.05 -19.32 30.33
CA GLY A 403 -5.71 -19.13 30.85
C GLY A 403 -5.18 -17.72 30.54
N ASP A 404 -4.65 -17.08 31.58
CA ASP A 404 -4.02 -15.76 31.54
C ASP A 404 -2.86 -15.73 30.53
N SER A 405 -3.03 -14.98 29.44
CA SER A 405 -1.91 -14.57 28.57
C SER A 405 -1.15 -13.42 29.26
N PRO A 406 0.19 -13.37 29.17
CA PRO A 406 0.98 -12.31 29.80
C PRO A 406 0.52 -10.95 29.30
N ARG A 407 0.04 -10.11 30.22
CA ARG A 407 -0.53 -8.79 29.92
C ARG A 407 0.49 -7.95 29.15
N SER A 408 0.14 -7.60 27.92
CA SER A 408 0.90 -6.66 27.10
C SER A 408 0.94 -5.29 27.81
N LEU A 409 2.13 -4.70 27.88
CA LEU A 409 2.30 -3.39 28.51
C LEU A 409 1.48 -2.34 27.77
N THR A 410 0.78 -1.50 28.52
CA THR A 410 0.04 -0.36 27.98
C THR A 410 0.98 0.67 27.35
N LYS A 411 0.48 1.54 26.46
CA LYS A 411 1.27 2.62 25.82
C LYS A 411 2.06 3.46 26.84
N ARG A 412 1.49 3.69 28.04
CA ARG A 412 2.13 4.43 29.14
C ARG A 412 3.29 3.63 29.76
N GLN A 413 3.09 2.35 30.03
CA GLN A 413 4.13 1.47 30.57
C GLN A 413 5.29 1.27 29.59
N TRP A 414 5.00 1.22 28.29
CA TRP A 414 6.03 1.24 27.24
C TRP A 414 6.80 2.55 27.19
N ALA A 415 6.15 3.70 27.38
CA ALA A 415 6.84 4.99 27.45
C ALA A 415 7.75 5.07 28.68
N GLU A 416 7.35 4.47 29.79
CA GLU A 416 8.08 4.47 31.07
C GLU A 416 9.27 3.52 31.07
N LYS A 417 9.12 2.29 30.57
CA LYS A 417 10.22 1.35 30.33
C LYS A 417 11.31 1.98 29.44
N ARG A 418 10.90 2.63 28.34
CA ARG A 418 11.81 3.30 27.40
C ARG A 418 12.46 4.57 27.93
N ARG A 419 11.85 5.27 28.90
CA ARG A 419 12.51 6.37 29.64
C ARG A 419 13.59 5.82 30.57
N ARG A 420 13.35 4.65 31.16
CA ARG A 420 14.30 3.97 32.04
C ARG A 420 15.51 3.47 31.27
N GLU A 421 15.31 2.89 30.09
CA GLU A 421 16.38 2.46 29.17
C GLU A 421 17.21 3.65 28.65
N ARG A 422 16.57 4.75 28.22
CA ARG A 422 17.31 5.98 27.82
C ARG A 422 18.13 6.60 28.96
N ARG A 423 17.63 6.53 30.19
CA ARG A 423 18.39 6.98 31.37
C ARG A 423 19.56 6.06 31.70
N ALA A 424 19.41 4.75 31.51
CA ALA A 424 20.49 3.78 31.73
C ALA A 424 21.66 4.02 30.75
N SER A 425 21.36 4.29 29.47
CA SER A 425 22.39 4.61 28.46
C SER A 425 23.18 5.90 28.78
N VAL A 426 22.53 6.90 29.39
CA VAL A 426 23.18 8.17 29.80
C VAL A 426 24.02 8.01 31.08
N VAL A 427 23.72 7.03 31.95
CA VAL A 427 24.47 6.78 33.19
C VAL A 427 25.72 5.93 32.95
N GLU A 428 25.71 5.04 31.95
CA GLU A 428 26.93 4.35 31.48
C GLU A 428 27.94 5.33 30.84
N GLU A 429 27.48 6.36 30.11
CA GLU A 429 28.34 7.43 29.54
C GLU A 429 29.11 8.24 30.62
N ILE A 430 28.53 8.42 31.81
CA ILE A 430 29.18 9.18 32.90
C ILE A 430 30.17 8.31 33.69
N SER A 431 29.98 6.99 33.71
CA SER A 431 30.84 6.08 34.49
C SER A 431 32.13 5.72 33.75
N VAL A 432 32.09 5.61 32.41
CA VAL A 432 33.27 5.32 31.58
C VAL A 432 34.21 6.53 31.44
N SER A 433 33.69 7.77 31.57
CA SER A 433 34.51 8.98 31.52
C SER A 433 35.28 9.29 32.82
N ARG A 434 34.97 8.60 33.94
CA ARG A 434 35.63 8.82 35.24
C ARG A 434 36.77 7.85 35.58
N THR A 435 36.91 6.72 34.87
CA THR A 435 37.94 5.70 35.19
C THR A 435 39.19 5.76 34.29
N GLY A 436 39.23 6.62 33.27
CA GLY A 436 40.33 6.69 32.29
C GLY A 436 41.49 7.64 32.62
N LYS A 437 41.85 7.85 33.89
CA LYS A 437 43.02 8.68 34.28
C LYS A 437 43.93 7.94 35.28
N THR A 438 44.79 7.04 34.79
CA THR A 438 46.09 6.61 35.36
C THR A 438 46.76 5.76 34.26
N ALA A 439 48.06 5.74 33.95
CA ALA A 439 49.26 6.48 34.31
C ALA A 439 50.25 6.31 33.12
N ARG A 440 51.05 7.33 32.79
CA ARG A 440 52.18 7.20 31.85
C ARG A 440 53.41 6.67 32.60
N PRO A 441 54.15 5.67 32.10
CA PRO A 441 55.52 5.45 32.57
C PRO A 441 56.51 6.32 31.76
N LYS A 442 57.59 6.70 32.45
CA LYS A 442 58.73 7.45 31.93
C LYS A 442 59.64 6.59 31.06
#